data_AF-A0A081BVF3-F1
#
_entry.id   AF-A0A081BVF3-F1
#
_cell.length_a   1.000
_cell.length_b   1.000
_cell.length_c   1.000
_cell.angle_alpha   90.00
_cell.angle_beta   90.00
_cell.angle_gamma   90.00
#
_symmetry.space_group_name_H-M   'P 1'
#
loop_
_entity.id
_entity.type
_entity.pdbx_description
1 polymer ?
#
loop_
_entity_poly.entity_id
_entity_poly.type
_entity_poly.pdbx_seq_one_letter_code
_entity_poly.pdbx_strand_id
1 'polypeptide(L)'
;MKYDWNPDKNDWLKEEPNISFEQIIFHLSQGDIWMTADHLNQQKYPGQRIYFVIVEDYIYLVPHIVEKDSIFLKTIIPSRKATRDYHKEQEE
;
A
#
# COMPACT_ATOMS: atom_id res chain seq x y z
N MET A 1 -0.18 13.88 9.44
CA MET A 1 1.04 13.09 9.17
C MET A 1 1.46 13.34 7.73
N LYS A 2 2.76 13.33 7.44
CA LYS A 2 3.29 13.47 6.08
C LYS A 2 3.58 12.09 5.48
N TYR A 3 3.46 11.95 4.16
CA TYR A 3 3.94 10.75 3.45
C TYR A 3 5.30 11.04 2.83
N ASP A 4 6.19 10.06 2.91
CA ASP A 4 7.53 10.12 2.34
C ASP A 4 7.84 8.82 1.58
N TRP A 5 8.65 8.91 0.53
CA TRP A 5 9.03 7.79 -0.33
C TRP A 5 10.34 8.10 -1.05
N ASN A 6 10.98 7.05 -1.58
CA ASN A 6 12.14 7.25 -2.44
C ASN A 6 11.66 7.67 -3.86
N PRO A 7 12.10 8.81 -4.40
CA PRO A 7 11.64 9.30 -5.70
C PRO A 7 12.07 8.41 -6.88
N ASP A 8 13.32 7.90 -6.88
CA ASP A 8 13.79 6.97 -7.92
C ASP A 8 12.94 5.68 -7.95
N LYS A 9 12.51 5.23 -6.76
CA LYS A 9 11.60 4.08 -6.63
C LYS A 9 10.21 4.37 -7.19
N ASN A 10 9.72 5.59 -7.03
CA ASN A 10 8.44 6.02 -7.58
C ASN A 10 8.46 6.06 -9.10
N ASP A 11 9.54 6.58 -9.69
CA ASP A 11 9.66 6.66 -11.14
C ASP A 11 9.77 5.27 -11.77
N TRP A 12 10.49 4.33 -11.14
CA TRP A 12 10.48 2.92 -11.55
C TRP A 12 9.07 2.28 -11.47
N LEU A 13 8.26 2.62 -10.47
CA LEU A 13 6.88 2.11 -10.35
C LEU A 13 5.93 2.70 -11.42
N LYS A 14 6.24 3.88 -11.96
CA LYS A 14 5.45 4.45 -13.08
C LYS A 14 5.70 3.70 -14.38
N GLU A 15 6.89 3.15 -14.60
CA GLU A 15 7.25 2.48 -15.86
C GLU A 15 6.70 1.05 -15.97
N GLU A 16 6.73 0.27 -14.89
CA GLU A 16 6.48 -1.18 -14.94
C GLU A 16 5.03 -1.56 -14.51
N PRO A 17 4.48 -0.98 -13.42
CA PRO A 17 3.06 -1.16 -13.05
C PRO A 17 2.07 -0.01 -13.35
N ASN A 18 2.47 1.09 -14.00
CA ASN A 18 1.62 2.29 -14.25
C ASN A 18 0.88 2.80 -12.99
N ILE A 19 1.53 2.67 -11.82
CA ILE A 19 1.01 3.12 -10.52
C ILE A 19 2.08 3.96 -9.82
N SER A 20 1.66 4.92 -9.01
CA SER A 20 2.57 5.84 -8.32
C SER A 20 2.22 6.01 -6.85
N PHE A 21 3.18 6.45 -6.04
CA PHE A 21 2.92 6.77 -4.63
C PHE A 21 1.95 7.94 -4.49
N GLU A 22 1.94 8.89 -5.42
CA GLU A 22 0.97 9.99 -5.43
C GLU A 22 -0.47 9.48 -5.56
N GLN A 23 -0.72 8.51 -6.46
CA GLN A 23 -2.03 7.87 -6.58
C GLN A 23 -2.40 7.11 -5.32
N ILE A 24 -1.47 6.35 -4.74
CA ILE A 24 -1.70 5.64 -3.47
C ILE A 24 -2.05 6.62 -2.35
N ILE A 25 -1.34 7.74 -2.23
CA ILE A 25 -1.61 8.75 -1.20
C ILE A 25 -2.98 9.38 -1.41
N PHE A 26 -3.37 9.63 -2.66
CA PHE A 26 -4.71 10.11 -2.98
C PHE A 26 -5.77 9.15 -2.43
N HIS A 27 -5.69 7.85 -2.74
CA HIS A 27 -6.61 6.83 -2.23
C HIS A 27 -6.58 6.67 -0.70
N LEU A 28 -5.38 6.68 -0.10
CA LEU A 28 -5.24 6.69 1.37
C LEU A 28 -5.94 7.91 2.00
N SER A 29 -5.90 9.07 1.35
CA SER A 29 -6.57 10.29 1.85
C SER A 29 -8.10 10.23 1.76
N GLN A 30 -8.64 9.44 0.83
CA GLN A 30 -10.08 9.19 0.69
C GLN A 30 -10.57 8.09 1.65
N GLY A 31 -9.65 7.35 2.27
CA GLY A 31 -9.97 6.22 3.13
C GLY A 31 -10.18 4.92 2.37
N ASP A 32 -9.69 4.81 1.13
CA ASP A 32 -9.79 3.63 0.26
C ASP A 32 -8.86 2.50 0.73
N ILE A 33 -9.04 2.06 1.97
CA ILE A 33 -8.25 1.04 2.65
C ILE A 33 -9.20 -0.10 2.99
N TRP A 34 -8.97 -1.27 2.40
CA TRP A 34 -9.69 -2.47 2.76
C TRP A 34 -9.27 -2.96 4.15
N MET A 35 -7.97 -3.06 4.40
CA MET A 35 -7.43 -3.42 5.71
C MET A 35 -5.99 -2.97 5.91
N THR A 36 -5.52 -3.10 7.15
CA THR A 36 -4.09 -3.00 7.52
C THR A 36 -3.65 -4.25 8.25
N ALA A 37 -2.48 -4.76 7.90
CA ALA A 37 -1.86 -5.89 8.58
C ALA A 37 -0.39 -5.62 8.91
N ASP A 38 0.11 -6.25 9.96
CA ASP A 38 1.54 -6.23 10.25
C ASP A 38 2.29 -7.16 9.29
N HIS A 39 3.54 -6.82 8.95
CA HIS A 39 4.35 -7.72 8.14
C HIS A 39 4.57 -9.05 8.88
N LEU A 40 4.32 -10.19 8.22
CA LEU A 40 4.37 -11.53 8.85
C LEU A 40 5.73 -11.84 9.50
N ASN A 41 6.81 -11.33 8.91
CA ASN A 41 8.16 -11.47 9.45
C ASN A 41 8.62 -10.19 10.15
N GLN A 42 8.11 -9.93 11.36
CA GLN A 42 8.52 -8.79 12.19
C GLN A 42 9.98 -8.89 12.67
N GLN A 43 10.56 -10.10 12.75
CA GLN A 43 11.97 -10.25 13.13
C GLN A 43 12.90 -9.65 12.07
N LYS A 44 12.56 -9.83 10.78
CA LYS A 44 13.32 -9.28 9.64
C LYS A 44 12.90 -7.86 9.28
N TYR A 45 11.64 -7.49 9.52
CA TYR A 45 11.07 -6.18 9.16
C TYR A 45 10.34 -5.55 10.36
N PRO A 46 11.07 -5.18 11.42
CA PRO A 46 10.46 -4.66 12.64
C PRO A 46 9.73 -3.34 12.38
N GLY A 47 8.49 -3.25 12.85
CA GLY A 47 7.67 -2.03 12.73
C GLY A 47 7.11 -1.78 11.33
N GLN A 48 7.34 -2.70 10.38
CA GLN A 48 6.74 -2.62 9.06
C GLN A 48 5.30 -3.15 9.09
N ARG A 49 4.40 -2.35 8.51
CA ARG A 49 2.98 -2.68 8.32
C ARG A 49 2.64 -2.60 6.83
N ILE A 50 1.47 -3.08 6.47
CA ILE A 50 1.00 -3.15 5.09
C ILE A 50 -0.39 -2.53 5.02
N TYR A 51 -0.56 -1.50 4.18
CA TYR A 51 -1.88 -1.04 3.75
C TYR A 51 -2.35 -1.91 2.58
N PHE A 52 -3.62 -2.30 2.60
CA PHE A 52 -4.31 -2.92 1.46
C PHE A 52 -5.21 -1.85 0.87
N VAL A 53 -4.69 -1.14 -0.12
CA VAL A 53 -5.32 0.05 -0.73
C VAL A 53 -6.16 -0.39 -1.93
N ILE A 54 -7.38 0.11 -2.01
CA ILE A 54 -8.31 -0.13 -3.12
C ILE A 54 -8.03 0.94 -4.19
N VAL A 55 -7.68 0.51 -5.40
CA VAL A 55 -7.49 1.39 -6.56
C VAL A 55 -8.20 0.74 -7.74
N GLU A 56 -9.24 1.39 -8.26
CA GLU A 56 -10.04 0.87 -9.38
C GLU A 56 -10.47 -0.60 -9.18
N ASP A 57 -11.06 -0.90 -8.01
CA ASP A 57 -11.49 -2.24 -7.59
C ASP A 57 -10.37 -3.29 -7.45
N TYR A 58 -9.10 -2.88 -7.56
CA TYR A 58 -7.95 -3.74 -7.39
C TYR A 58 -7.20 -3.42 -6.09
N ILE A 59 -6.74 -4.45 -5.37
CA ILE A 59 -6.01 -4.28 -4.12
C ILE A 59 -4.50 -4.20 -4.37
N TYR A 60 -3.91 -3.12 -3.88
CA TYR A 60 -2.47 -2.88 -3.83
C TYR A 60 -1.96 -2.97 -2.40
N LEU A 61 -0.93 -3.77 -2.20
CA LEU A 61 -0.21 -3.88 -0.94
C LEU A 61 0.86 -2.80 -0.89
N VAL A 62 0.81 -1.99 0.14
CA VAL A 62 1.74 -0.87 0.34
C VAL A 62 2.43 -1.03 1.69
N PRO A 63 3.59 -1.73 1.71
CA PRO A 63 4.41 -1.82 2.89
C PRO A 63 4.91 -0.43 3.31
N HIS A 64 4.76 -0.11 4.59
CA HIS A 64 5.12 1.19 5.14
C HIS A 64 5.66 1.08 6.56
N ILE A 65 6.38 2.11 6.98
CA ILE A 65 6.84 2.28 8.36
C ILE A 65 6.21 3.57 8.88
N VAL A 66 5.59 3.50 10.06
CA VAL A 66 5.06 4.68 10.75
C VAL A 66 6.15 5.21 11.66
N GLU A 67 6.57 6.45 11.42
CA GLU A 67 7.45 7.21 12.28
C GLU A 67 6.64 8.25 13.06
N LYS A 68 7.31 9.07 13.87
CA LYS A 68 6.65 10.00 14.79
C LYS A 68 5.72 10.99 14.08
N ASP A 69 6.15 11.54 12.93
CA ASP A 69 5.42 12.59 12.19
C ASP A 69 5.19 12.26 10.70
N SER A 70 5.71 11.11 10.24
CA SER A 70 5.73 10.69 8.84
C SER A 70 5.37 9.21 8.67
N ILE A 71 4.92 8.85 7.47
CA ILE A 71 4.74 7.48 7.01
C ILE A 71 5.64 7.29 5.80
N PHE A 72 6.59 6.36 5.91
CA PHE A 72 7.50 6.03 4.80
C PHE A 72 6.96 4.86 3.99
N LEU A 73 6.63 5.09 2.72
CA LEU A 73 6.14 4.06 1.80
C LEU A 73 7.32 3.36 1.11
N LYS A 74 7.37 2.03 1.20
CA LYS A 74 8.52 1.24 0.70
C LYS A 74 8.35 0.84 -0.76
N THR A 75 7.15 0.40 -1.14
CA THR A 75 6.84 -0.11 -2.48
C THR A 75 5.33 -0.23 -2.66
N ILE A 76 4.90 -0.46 -3.90
CA ILE A 76 3.52 -0.77 -4.28
C ILE A 76 3.53 -2.15 -4.94
N ILE A 77 2.68 -3.06 -4.48
CA ILE A 77 2.63 -4.45 -4.99
C ILE A 77 1.17 -4.77 -5.34
N PRO A 78 0.83 -5.00 -6.62
CA PRO A 78 -0.49 -5.48 -6.97
C PRO A 78 -0.70 -6.89 -6.40
N SER A 79 -1.85 -7.16 -5.80
CA SER A 79 -2.15 -8.48 -5.24
C SER A 79 -3.48 -9.03 -5.72
N ARG A 80 -3.40 -9.89 -6.73
CA ARG A 80 -4.56 -10.66 -7.22
C ARG A 80 -5.25 -11.46 -6.13
N LYS A 81 -4.48 -12.01 -5.17
CA LYS A 81 -5.04 -12.76 -4.05
C LYS A 81 -5.89 -11.84 -3.17
N ALA A 82 -5.35 -10.68 -2.81
CA ALA A 82 -6.07 -9.71 -1.98
C ALA A 82 -7.31 -9.17 -2.70
N THR A 83 -7.21 -8.85 -4.00
CA THR A 83 -8.35 -8.43 -4.82
C THR A 83 -9.48 -9.46 -4.82
N ARG A 84 -9.15 -10.75 -5.03
CA ARG A 84 -10.15 -11.82 -4.99
C ARG A 84 -10.80 -11.94 -3.61
N ASP A 85 -9.98 -11.88 -2.55
CA ASP A 85 -10.46 -12.05 -1.19
C ASP A 85 -11.35 -10.84 -0.78
N TYR A 86 -11.03 -9.61 -1.25
CA TYR A 86 -11.87 -8.41 -1.13
C TYR A 86 -13.22 -8.55 -1.83
N HIS A 87 -13.24 -8.97 -3.11
CA HIS A 87 -14.51 -9.14 -3.83
C HIS A 87 -15.44 -10.16 -3.18
N LYS A 88 -14.89 -11.25 -2.64
CA LYS A 88 -15.69 -12.24 -1.92
C LYS A 88 -16.38 -11.65 -0.70
N GLU A 89 -15.70 -10.79 0.04
CA GLU A 89 -16.25 -10.12 1.22
C GLU A 89 -17.33 -9.09 0.84
N GLN A 90 -17.27 -8.49 -0.36
CA GLN A 90 -18.31 -7.56 -0.84
C GLN A 90 -19.58 -8.24 -1.36
N GLU A 91 -19.51 -9.53 -1.72
CA GLU A 91 -20.65 -10.32 -2.20
C GLU A 91 -21.46 -10.97 -1.06
N GLU A 92 -20.94 -10.93 0.18
CA GLU A 92 -21.57 -11.44 1.41
C GLU A 92 -22.39 -10.37 2.15
#